data_AF-A0A520MXN7-F1
#
_entry.id   AF-A0A520MXN7-F1
#
_cell.length_a   1.000
_cell.length_b   1.000
_cell.length_c   1.000
_cell.angle_alpha   90.00
_cell.angle_beta   90.00
_cell.angle_gamma   90.00
#
_symmetry.space_group_name_H-M   'P 1'
#
loop_
_entity.id
_entity.type
_entity.pdbx_description
1 polymer ?
#
loop_
_entity_poly.entity_id
_entity_poly.type
_entity_poly.pdbx_seq_one_letter_code
_entity_poly.pdbx_strand_id
1 'polypeptide(L)'
;MNKREFIENISWIKRNQNTDGSIQWDEKGKCDPWDHIECLIALAIYNENESFLAGIEWFRNNLNEEFMVAPVFHRQKASEDHFEYHHAPYFAVALLQYYYSSNNKKVLHDNLEILRGIVLKTLAARDEYGYFYWAKDENGFNDNSLITATSSIFLSLKCVSTIYKILGIRSLKLENEIASIKQTFDLKSKRFNRDNIDRSRFSMDCYYPYLSGLIMDAGLNRNLEKFYVKDLGIKCVIEEPWVTIAESSEAIIALLRSGDKAFAHKIFENILKLRGTDGLFPTGYQYQQKIFWPDEKSTWTNAAVVIAADALFDLTSKKKAILI
;
A
#
# COMPACT_ATOMS: atom_id res chain seq x y z
N MET A 1 5.10 19.71 11.86
CA MET A 1 5.99 18.69 11.27
C MET A 1 6.53 19.21 9.95
N ASN A 2 7.78 18.90 9.59
CA ASN A 2 8.34 19.26 8.28
C ASN A 2 9.16 18.12 7.67
N LYS A 3 9.47 18.18 6.35
CA LYS A 3 10.18 17.11 5.63
C LYS A 3 11.56 16.75 6.21
N ARG A 4 12.24 17.68 6.90
CA ARG A 4 13.55 17.37 7.48
C ARG A 4 13.46 16.29 8.56
N GLU A 5 12.29 16.13 9.18
CA GLU A 5 12.08 15.15 10.24
C GLU A 5 12.16 13.70 9.76
N PHE A 6 12.04 13.41 8.45
CA PHE A 6 12.08 12.03 7.92
C PHE A 6 13.19 11.79 6.90
N ILE A 7 14.24 12.62 6.88
CA ILE A 7 15.39 12.42 5.99
C ILE A 7 16.05 11.05 6.23
N GLU A 8 16.19 10.63 7.50
CA GLU A 8 16.79 9.32 7.81
C GLU A 8 15.98 8.16 7.26
N ASN A 9 14.65 8.26 7.26
CA ASN A 9 13.76 7.24 6.69
C ASN A 9 13.99 7.10 5.17
N ILE A 10 14.14 8.22 4.47
CA ILE A 10 14.43 8.25 3.02
C ILE A 10 15.83 7.72 2.75
N SER A 11 16.83 8.14 3.53
CA SER A 11 18.20 7.62 3.43
C SER A 11 18.26 6.12 3.67
N TRP A 12 17.45 5.59 4.59
CA TRP A 12 17.33 4.16 4.85
C TRP A 12 16.75 3.39 3.67
N ILE A 13 15.67 3.90 3.07
CA ILE A 13 15.09 3.32 1.84
C ILE A 13 16.13 3.26 0.73
N LYS A 14 16.87 4.36 0.49
CA LYS A 14 17.91 4.41 -0.56
C LYS A 14 19.09 3.46 -0.28
N ARG A 15 19.52 3.33 0.98
CA ARG A 15 20.61 2.42 1.36
C ARG A 15 20.28 0.95 1.10
N ASN A 16 19.01 0.57 1.19
CA ASN A 16 18.53 -0.79 0.94
C ASN A 16 18.03 -0.99 -0.50
N GLN A 17 18.31 -0.03 -1.39
CA GLN A 17 18.06 -0.18 -2.83
C GLN A 17 19.25 -0.86 -3.50
N ASN A 18 19.00 -1.99 -4.17
CA ASN A 18 20.00 -2.70 -4.95
C ASN A 18 20.28 -2.00 -6.28
N THR A 19 21.37 -2.43 -6.93
CA THR A 19 21.76 -1.94 -8.26
C THR A 19 20.77 -2.29 -9.37
N ASP A 20 19.95 -3.34 -9.20
CA ASP A 20 18.87 -3.69 -10.14
C ASP A 20 17.62 -2.83 -9.94
N GLY A 21 17.60 -1.97 -8.92
CA GLY A 21 16.51 -1.08 -8.55
C GLY A 21 15.58 -1.61 -7.44
N SER A 22 15.64 -2.90 -7.10
CA SER A 22 14.82 -3.47 -6.01
C SER A 22 15.12 -2.80 -4.67
N ILE A 23 14.08 -2.61 -3.85
CA ILE A 23 14.22 -2.03 -2.50
C ILE A 23 13.87 -3.12 -1.50
N GLN A 24 14.87 -3.54 -0.73
CA GLN A 24 14.72 -4.63 0.23
C GLN A 24 14.11 -4.13 1.54
N TRP A 25 13.44 -5.01 2.28
CA TRP A 25 12.93 -4.72 3.62
C TRP A 25 14.06 -4.27 4.54
N ASP A 26 15.17 -5.00 4.50
CA ASP A 26 16.42 -4.74 5.20
C ASP A 26 17.57 -5.48 4.49
N GLU A 27 18.74 -5.49 5.11
CA GLU A 27 19.95 -6.15 4.60
C GLU A 27 19.82 -7.69 4.47
N LYS A 28 18.77 -8.31 5.02
CA LYS A 28 18.53 -9.78 4.90
C LYS A 28 18.01 -10.16 3.51
N GLY A 29 17.55 -9.18 2.73
CA GLY A 29 17.37 -9.31 1.30
C GLY A 29 16.00 -9.78 0.81
N LYS A 30 14.97 -9.69 1.66
CA LYS A 30 13.57 -9.87 1.26
C LYS A 30 13.06 -8.61 0.56
N CYS A 31 12.27 -8.78 -0.49
CA CYS A 31 11.58 -7.72 -1.21
C CYS A 31 10.25 -8.29 -1.72
N ASP A 32 9.18 -7.51 -1.69
CA ASP A 32 7.95 -7.82 -2.42
C ASP A 32 7.46 -6.57 -3.16
N PRO A 33 6.60 -6.73 -4.18
CA PRO A 33 6.15 -5.62 -4.99
C PRO A 33 5.30 -4.60 -4.23
N TRP A 34 4.55 -4.99 -3.19
CA TRP A 34 3.73 -4.03 -2.45
C TRP A 34 4.62 -3.07 -1.67
N ASP A 35 5.49 -3.62 -0.84
CA ASP A 35 6.40 -2.88 0.04
C ASP A 35 7.42 -2.06 -0.76
N HIS A 36 7.87 -2.60 -1.89
CA HIS A 36 8.68 -1.87 -2.85
C HIS A 36 7.98 -0.60 -3.34
N ILE A 37 6.70 -0.70 -3.73
CA ILE A 37 5.91 0.44 -4.23
C ILE A 37 5.64 1.47 -3.13
N GLU A 38 5.40 1.07 -1.88
CA GLU A 38 5.34 1.99 -0.73
C GLU A 38 6.62 2.83 -0.62
N CYS A 39 7.77 2.18 -0.74
CA CYS A 39 9.06 2.86 -0.76
C CYS A 39 9.17 3.85 -1.94
N LEU A 40 8.69 3.49 -3.13
CA LEU A 40 8.66 4.41 -4.27
C LEU A 40 7.75 5.62 -4.03
N ILE A 41 6.60 5.44 -3.37
CA ILE A 41 5.72 6.55 -2.99
C ILE A 41 6.46 7.52 -2.05
N ALA A 42 7.18 7.00 -1.06
CA ALA A 42 7.98 7.83 -0.14
C ALA A 42 9.14 8.56 -0.87
N LEU A 43 9.85 7.88 -1.76
CA LEU A 43 10.90 8.49 -2.60
C LEU A 43 10.32 9.59 -3.51
N ALA A 44 9.14 9.36 -4.09
CA ALA A 44 8.42 10.35 -4.88
C ALA A 44 8.03 11.57 -4.03
N ILE A 45 7.52 11.39 -2.80
CA ILE A 45 7.22 12.50 -1.87
C ILE A 45 8.48 13.35 -1.64
N TYR A 46 9.68 12.75 -1.61
CA TYR A 46 10.95 13.45 -1.38
C TYR A 46 11.69 13.92 -2.64
N ASN A 47 11.13 13.69 -3.84
CA ASN A 47 11.77 14.00 -5.13
C ASN A 47 13.11 13.27 -5.34
N GLU A 48 13.25 12.06 -4.81
CA GLU A 48 14.41 11.19 -5.03
C GLU A 48 14.33 10.51 -6.41
N ASN A 49 14.53 11.31 -7.47
CA ASN A 49 14.23 10.92 -8.85
C ASN A 49 15.00 9.69 -9.34
N GLU A 50 16.32 9.63 -9.08
CA GLU A 50 17.17 8.53 -9.55
C GLU A 50 16.73 7.20 -8.93
N SER A 51 16.62 7.16 -7.60
CA SER A 51 16.15 5.99 -6.86
C SER A 51 14.73 5.58 -7.27
N PHE A 52 13.83 6.55 -7.45
CA PHE A 52 12.47 6.27 -7.94
C PHE A 52 12.49 5.59 -9.31
N LEU A 53 13.22 6.14 -10.28
CA LEU A 53 13.27 5.61 -11.64
C LEU A 53 13.94 4.23 -11.70
N ALA A 54 14.97 3.97 -10.88
CA ALA A 54 15.57 2.65 -10.75
C ALA A 54 14.56 1.61 -10.24
N GLY A 55 13.74 1.95 -9.24
CA GLY A 55 12.70 1.05 -8.74
C GLY A 55 11.56 0.81 -9.74
N ILE A 56 11.16 1.85 -10.49
CA ILE A 56 10.23 1.67 -11.62
C ILE A 56 10.79 0.68 -12.65
N GLU A 57 12.07 0.80 -12.98
CA GLU A 57 12.72 -0.11 -13.92
C GLU A 57 12.76 -1.55 -13.40
N TRP A 58 13.08 -1.74 -12.12
CA TRP A 58 13.01 -3.05 -11.48
C TRP A 58 11.61 -3.67 -11.61
N PHE A 59 10.56 -2.90 -11.29
CA PHE A 59 9.19 -3.38 -11.36
C PHE A 59 8.82 -3.80 -12.79
N ARG A 60 9.18 -2.99 -13.80
CA ARG A 60 8.96 -3.31 -15.22
C ARG A 60 9.61 -4.62 -15.63
N ASN A 61 10.87 -4.83 -15.24
CA ASN A 61 11.65 -6.00 -15.62
C ASN A 61 11.16 -7.29 -14.95
N ASN A 62 10.32 -7.20 -13.92
CA ASN A 62 9.74 -8.34 -13.21
C ASN A 62 8.26 -8.58 -13.50
N LEU A 63 7.67 -7.83 -14.44
CA LEU A 63 6.35 -8.17 -15.00
C LEU A 63 6.50 -9.28 -16.03
N ASN A 64 5.67 -10.32 -15.91
CA ASN A 64 5.56 -11.35 -16.94
C ASN A 64 4.70 -10.86 -18.13
N GLU A 65 4.56 -11.70 -19.15
CA GLU A 65 3.78 -11.41 -20.37
C GLU A 65 2.29 -11.12 -20.09
N GLU A 66 1.78 -11.54 -18.94
CA GLU A 66 0.43 -11.26 -18.49
C GLU A 66 0.32 -10.02 -17.57
N PHE A 67 1.39 -9.24 -17.44
CA PHE A 67 1.46 -8.07 -16.55
C PHE A 67 1.26 -8.40 -15.06
N MET A 68 1.69 -9.59 -14.65
CA MET A 68 1.73 -10.02 -13.24
C MET A 68 3.17 -10.03 -12.74
N VAL A 69 3.36 -9.85 -11.44
CA VAL A 69 4.67 -9.86 -10.78
C VAL A 69 4.65 -10.87 -9.64
N ALA A 70 5.76 -11.60 -9.45
CA ALA A 70 5.89 -12.57 -8.37
C ALA A 70 5.72 -11.86 -7.00
N PRO A 71 5.06 -12.51 -6.02
CA PRO A 71 4.69 -11.87 -4.78
C PRO A 71 5.86 -11.69 -3.82
N VAL A 72 6.92 -12.50 -3.92
CA VAL A 72 8.08 -12.40 -3.05
C VAL A 72 9.36 -12.64 -3.83
N PHE A 73 10.37 -11.84 -3.52
CA PHE A 73 11.73 -11.96 -3.99
C PHE A 73 12.69 -12.08 -2.81
N HIS A 74 13.63 -13.01 -2.91
CA HIS A 74 14.76 -13.14 -2.00
C HIS A 74 16.05 -12.99 -2.78
N ARG A 75 16.86 -11.99 -2.41
CA ARG A 75 18.14 -11.68 -3.07
C ARG A 75 18.00 -11.59 -4.60
N GLN A 76 17.02 -10.80 -5.06
CA GLN A 76 16.71 -10.52 -6.47
C GLN A 76 16.17 -11.72 -7.28
N LYS A 77 15.69 -12.78 -6.62
CA LYS A 77 15.06 -13.93 -7.27
C LYS A 77 13.65 -14.14 -6.74
N ALA A 78 12.69 -14.36 -7.64
CA ALA A 78 11.35 -14.78 -7.26
C ALA A 78 11.42 -16.10 -6.47
N SER A 79 10.66 -16.20 -5.39
CA SER A 79 10.67 -17.36 -4.49
C SER A 79 9.36 -18.13 -4.43
N GLU A 80 8.34 -17.66 -5.14
CA GLU A 80 6.98 -18.21 -5.11
C GLU A 80 6.47 -18.42 -6.54
N ASP A 81 5.71 -19.49 -6.74
CA ASP A 81 5.18 -19.91 -8.04
C ASP A 81 3.69 -19.54 -8.23
N HIS A 82 3.19 -18.56 -7.46
CA HIS A 82 1.87 -17.97 -7.61
C HIS A 82 1.94 -16.47 -7.90
N PHE A 83 0.80 -15.86 -8.24
CA PHE A 83 0.68 -14.43 -8.46
C PHE A 83 -0.52 -13.87 -7.72
N GLU A 84 -0.37 -12.68 -7.16
CA GLU A 84 -1.42 -11.98 -6.42
C GLU A 84 -1.90 -10.74 -7.18
N TYR A 85 -3.22 -10.59 -7.32
CA TYR A 85 -3.81 -9.65 -8.28
C TYR A 85 -3.72 -8.18 -7.90
N HIS A 86 -3.36 -7.88 -6.65
CA HIS A 86 -3.28 -6.53 -6.13
C HIS A 86 -1.87 -5.92 -6.29
N HIS A 87 -0.82 -6.73 -6.47
CA HIS A 87 0.56 -6.24 -6.58
C HIS A 87 0.78 -5.38 -7.83
N ALA A 88 0.46 -5.92 -9.01
CA ALA A 88 0.63 -5.23 -10.29
C ALA A 88 -0.09 -3.86 -10.35
N PRO A 89 -1.41 -3.75 -10.04
CA PRO A 89 -2.11 -2.47 -10.13
C PRO A 89 -1.58 -1.41 -9.16
N TYR A 90 -1.01 -1.79 -8.02
CA TYR A 90 -0.48 -0.83 -7.04
C TYR A 90 0.63 0.07 -7.60
N PHE A 91 1.33 -0.38 -8.65
CA PHE A 91 2.26 0.42 -9.45
C PHE A 91 1.73 1.80 -9.85
N ALA A 92 0.43 1.91 -10.14
CA ALA A 92 -0.21 3.16 -10.52
C ALA A 92 -0.18 4.22 -9.41
N VAL A 93 -0.14 3.82 -8.14
CA VAL A 93 -0.10 4.73 -7.00
C VAL A 93 1.25 5.46 -6.93
N ALA A 94 2.37 4.75 -7.08
CA ALA A 94 3.70 5.34 -7.16
C ALA A 94 3.86 6.27 -8.36
N LEU A 95 3.40 5.85 -9.55
CA LEU A 95 3.45 6.67 -10.76
C LEU A 95 2.68 7.98 -10.59
N LEU A 96 1.46 7.91 -10.04
CA LEU A 96 0.64 9.10 -9.80
C LEU A 96 1.26 10.01 -8.74
N GLN A 97 1.79 9.46 -7.65
CA GLN A 97 2.46 10.24 -6.62
C GLN A 97 3.69 10.96 -7.19
N TYR A 98 4.49 10.27 -7.99
CA TYR A 98 5.65 10.86 -8.66
C TYR A 98 5.26 12.01 -9.58
N TYR A 99 4.17 11.87 -10.34
CA TYR A 99 3.64 12.99 -11.13
C TYR A 99 3.20 14.16 -10.24
N TYR A 100 2.51 13.92 -9.12
CA TYR A 100 2.12 15.00 -8.21
C TYR A 100 3.30 15.73 -7.56
N SER A 101 4.40 15.02 -7.31
CA SER A 101 5.63 15.61 -6.77
C SER A 101 6.44 16.39 -7.82
N SER A 102 6.65 15.78 -8.99
CA SER A 102 7.61 16.27 -10.01
C SER A 102 6.97 17.02 -11.17
N ASN A 103 5.65 16.89 -11.37
CA ASN A 103 4.93 17.30 -12.57
C ASN A 103 5.45 16.65 -13.89
N ASN A 104 6.18 15.55 -13.78
CA ASN A 104 6.79 14.87 -14.92
C ASN A 104 5.80 13.89 -15.59
N LYS A 105 5.19 14.32 -16.70
CA LYS A 105 4.28 13.47 -17.49
C LYS A 105 4.99 12.36 -18.26
N LYS A 106 6.30 12.48 -18.53
CA LYS A 106 7.03 11.50 -19.35
C LYS A 106 6.98 10.11 -18.72
N VAL A 107 7.16 10.01 -17.40
CA VAL A 107 7.10 8.72 -16.69
C VAL A 107 5.71 8.08 -16.80
N LEU A 108 4.63 8.89 -16.81
CA LEU A 108 3.28 8.37 -17.05
C LEU A 108 3.10 7.86 -18.49
N HIS A 109 3.60 8.61 -19.48
CA HIS A 109 3.57 8.18 -20.89
C HIS A 109 4.38 6.90 -21.13
N ASP A 110 5.59 6.82 -20.59
CA ASP A 110 6.49 5.68 -20.75
C ASP A 110 5.94 4.37 -20.16
N ASN A 111 4.98 4.47 -19.22
CA ASN A 111 4.35 3.32 -18.56
C ASN A 111 2.89 3.10 -18.98
N LEU A 112 2.38 3.82 -19.99
CA LEU A 112 0.97 3.80 -20.36
C LEU A 112 0.49 2.42 -20.82
N GLU A 113 1.25 1.73 -21.68
CA GLU A 113 0.86 0.42 -22.19
C GLU A 113 0.93 -0.66 -21.10
N ILE A 114 1.90 -0.56 -20.19
CA ILE A 114 1.98 -1.43 -19.00
C ILE A 114 0.72 -1.24 -18.15
N LEU A 115 0.31 0.00 -17.86
CA LEU A 115 -0.91 0.27 -17.10
C LEU A 115 -2.17 -0.27 -17.79
N ARG A 116 -2.26 -0.19 -19.13
CA ARG A 116 -3.37 -0.79 -19.89
C ARG A 116 -3.41 -2.30 -19.74
N GLY A 117 -2.26 -2.96 -19.86
CA GLY A 117 -2.11 -4.40 -19.66
C GLY A 117 -2.52 -4.83 -18.26
N ILE A 118 -1.98 -4.16 -17.23
CA ILE A 118 -2.32 -4.38 -15.82
C ILE A 118 -3.83 -4.22 -15.59
N VAL A 119 -4.44 -3.11 -16.03
CA VAL A 119 -5.89 -2.90 -15.89
C VAL A 119 -6.70 -4.03 -16.52
N LEU A 120 -6.35 -4.43 -17.75
CA LEU A 120 -7.05 -5.50 -18.44
C LEU A 120 -6.94 -6.82 -17.67
N LYS A 121 -5.73 -7.17 -17.23
CA LYS A 121 -5.48 -8.42 -16.49
C LYS A 121 -6.17 -8.43 -15.13
N THR A 122 -6.08 -7.33 -14.38
CA THR A 122 -6.74 -7.19 -13.06
C THR A 122 -8.26 -7.33 -13.20
N LEU A 123 -8.90 -6.64 -14.15
CA LEU A 123 -10.36 -6.70 -14.30
C LEU A 123 -10.87 -8.07 -14.76
N ALA A 124 -10.04 -8.83 -15.47
CA ALA A 124 -10.34 -10.21 -15.90
C ALA A 124 -10.28 -11.23 -14.74
N ALA A 125 -9.72 -10.85 -13.59
CA ALA A 125 -9.62 -11.72 -12.41
C ALA A 125 -10.89 -11.75 -11.56
N ARG A 126 -12.00 -11.18 -12.03
CA ARG A 126 -13.28 -11.21 -11.32
C ARG A 126 -14.06 -12.48 -11.63
N ASP A 127 -14.77 -12.96 -10.62
CA ASP A 127 -15.80 -13.98 -10.78
C ASP A 127 -17.07 -13.41 -11.41
N GLU A 128 -18.07 -14.27 -11.63
CA GLU A 128 -19.36 -13.90 -12.21
C GLU A 128 -20.18 -12.91 -11.35
N TYR A 129 -19.83 -12.74 -10.06
CA TYR A 129 -20.47 -11.80 -9.14
C TYR A 129 -19.70 -10.48 -9.01
N GLY A 130 -18.57 -10.34 -9.72
CA GLY A 130 -17.74 -9.14 -9.71
C GLY A 130 -16.70 -9.08 -8.59
N TYR A 131 -16.48 -10.17 -7.84
CA TYR A 131 -15.46 -10.25 -6.79
C TYR A 131 -14.14 -10.75 -7.38
N PHE A 132 -13.01 -10.19 -6.95
CA PHE A 132 -11.70 -10.59 -7.46
C PHE A 132 -11.22 -11.89 -6.81
N TYR A 133 -10.77 -12.84 -7.61
CA TYR A 133 -9.87 -13.88 -7.12
C TYR A 133 -8.59 -13.23 -6.62
N TRP A 134 -8.15 -13.57 -5.40
CA TRP A 134 -7.01 -12.89 -4.79
C TRP A 134 -5.67 -13.28 -5.42
N ALA A 135 -5.55 -14.53 -5.85
CA ALA A 135 -4.35 -15.10 -6.44
C ALA A 135 -4.64 -16.11 -7.55
N LYS A 136 -3.58 -16.47 -8.29
CA LYS A 136 -3.56 -17.59 -9.22
C LYS A 136 -2.24 -18.37 -9.12
N ASP A 137 -2.30 -19.66 -9.36
CA ASP A 137 -1.15 -20.56 -9.47
C ASP A 137 -1.32 -21.48 -10.69
N GLU A 138 -0.52 -22.54 -10.79
CA GLU A 138 -0.59 -23.53 -11.88
C GLU A 138 -1.96 -24.23 -12.00
N ASN A 139 -2.74 -24.29 -10.92
CA ASN A 139 -4.08 -24.87 -10.89
C ASN A 139 -5.19 -23.87 -11.25
N GLY A 140 -4.84 -22.62 -11.55
CA GLY A 140 -5.77 -21.56 -11.93
C GLY A 140 -6.07 -20.57 -10.81
N PHE A 141 -7.29 -20.03 -10.78
CA PHE A 141 -7.69 -19.01 -9.80
C PHE A 141 -7.95 -19.63 -8.43
N ASN A 142 -7.40 -19.00 -7.38
CA ASN A 142 -7.78 -19.29 -6.02
C ASN A 142 -9.17 -18.70 -5.74
N ASP A 143 -10.11 -19.54 -5.28
CA ASP A 143 -11.55 -19.21 -5.22
C ASP A 143 -11.87 -18.01 -4.31
N ASN A 144 -11.07 -17.74 -3.29
CA ASN A 144 -11.41 -16.70 -2.32
C ASN A 144 -11.18 -15.26 -2.83
N SER A 145 -11.84 -14.29 -2.20
CA SER A 145 -11.57 -12.87 -2.37
C SER A 145 -11.07 -12.29 -1.07
N LEU A 146 -10.16 -11.32 -1.11
CA LEU A 146 -9.66 -10.64 0.08
C LEU A 146 -10.11 -9.17 0.10
N ILE A 147 -10.58 -8.72 1.26
CA ILE A 147 -11.07 -7.35 1.48
C ILE A 147 -9.94 -6.34 1.23
N THR A 148 -8.78 -6.59 1.85
CA THR A 148 -7.58 -5.76 1.70
C THR A 148 -7.10 -5.69 0.24
N ALA A 149 -6.97 -6.84 -0.44
CA ALA A 149 -6.55 -6.89 -1.85
C ALA A 149 -7.56 -6.15 -2.77
N THR A 150 -8.86 -6.36 -2.57
CA THR A 150 -9.91 -5.68 -3.35
C THR A 150 -9.87 -4.17 -3.14
N SER A 151 -9.63 -3.72 -1.90
CA SER A 151 -9.48 -2.31 -1.54
C SER A 151 -8.26 -1.68 -2.24
N SER A 152 -7.12 -2.37 -2.23
CA SER A 152 -5.92 -1.92 -2.94
C SER A 152 -6.11 -1.86 -4.46
N ILE A 153 -6.76 -2.86 -5.06
CA ILE A 153 -7.13 -2.84 -6.48
C ILE A 153 -8.02 -1.63 -6.79
N PHE A 154 -9.05 -1.38 -5.96
CA PHE A 154 -9.94 -0.25 -6.17
C PHE A 154 -9.19 1.10 -6.16
N LEU A 155 -8.34 1.33 -5.15
CA LEU A 155 -7.49 2.53 -5.08
C LEU A 155 -6.59 2.66 -6.30
N SER A 156 -5.94 1.56 -6.69
CA SER A 156 -5.03 1.50 -7.82
C SER A 156 -5.71 1.86 -9.14
N LEU A 157 -6.91 1.32 -9.39
CA LEU A 157 -7.69 1.64 -10.59
C LEU A 157 -8.14 3.11 -10.61
N LYS A 158 -8.46 3.71 -9.45
CA LYS A 158 -8.68 5.17 -9.35
C LYS A 158 -7.44 5.96 -9.73
N CYS A 159 -6.26 5.52 -9.30
CA CYS A 159 -4.99 6.12 -9.73
C CYS A 159 -4.80 6.02 -11.24
N VAL A 160 -5.05 4.84 -11.85
CA VAL A 160 -4.97 4.69 -13.32
C VAL A 160 -5.97 5.60 -14.05
N SER A 161 -7.23 5.66 -13.60
CA SER A 161 -8.25 6.55 -14.18
C SER A 161 -7.81 8.01 -14.15
N THR A 162 -7.12 8.41 -13.08
CA THR A 162 -6.58 9.76 -12.93
C THR A 162 -5.37 9.99 -13.84
N ILE A 163 -4.47 9.02 -13.94
CA ILE A 163 -3.35 9.06 -14.89
C ILE A 163 -3.87 9.25 -16.32
N TYR A 164 -4.90 8.49 -16.72
CA TYR A 164 -5.54 8.65 -18.03
C TYR A 164 -6.05 10.07 -18.24
N LYS A 165 -6.75 10.65 -17.26
CA LYS A 165 -7.21 12.06 -17.32
C LYS A 165 -6.05 13.05 -17.48
N ILE A 166 -4.95 12.86 -16.73
CA ILE A 166 -3.74 13.70 -16.82
C ILE A 166 -3.11 13.64 -18.22
N LEU A 167 -3.19 12.48 -18.87
CA LEU A 167 -2.70 12.21 -20.22
C LEU A 167 -3.72 12.55 -21.32
N GLY A 168 -4.90 13.08 -20.98
CA GLY A 168 -5.95 13.42 -21.95
C GLY A 168 -6.69 12.21 -22.53
N ILE A 169 -6.59 11.04 -21.90
CA ILE A 169 -7.26 9.81 -22.29
C ILE A 169 -8.56 9.69 -21.50
N ARG A 170 -9.70 9.62 -22.20
CA ARG A 170 -10.99 9.31 -21.57
C ARG A 170 -11.29 7.82 -21.70
N SER A 171 -11.55 7.16 -20.57
CA SER A 171 -11.96 5.74 -20.54
C SER A 171 -13.23 5.57 -19.71
N LEU A 172 -14.38 5.74 -20.35
CA LEU A 172 -15.69 5.49 -19.73
C LEU A 172 -15.80 4.04 -19.24
N LYS A 173 -15.17 3.09 -19.97
CA LYS A 173 -15.10 1.69 -19.56
C LYS A 173 -14.47 1.57 -18.17
N LEU A 174 -13.26 2.11 -17.96
CA LEU A 174 -12.58 2.02 -16.66
C LEU A 174 -13.37 2.73 -15.55
N GLU A 175 -13.96 3.90 -15.85
CA GLU A 175 -14.78 4.63 -14.88
C GLU A 175 -16.02 3.81 -14.44
N ASN A 176 -16.69 3.14 -15.38
CA ASN A 176 -17.81 2.26 -15.07
C ASN A 176 -17.38 1.03 -14.26
N GLU A 177 -16.21 0.46 -14.55
CA GLU A 177 -15.68 -0.68 -13.80
C GLU A 177 -15.35 -0.30 -12.35
N ILE A 178 -14.75 0.86 -12.12
CA ILE A 178 -14.50 1.39 -10.78
C ILE A 178 -15.81 1.59 -10.02
N ALA A 179 -16.83 2.16 -10.69
CA ALA A 179 -18.15 2.34 -10.09
C ALA A 179 -18.81 1.00 -9.73
N SER A 180 -18.70 0.00 -10.60
CA SER A 180 -19.20 -1.36 -10.38
C SER A 180 -18.53 -2.03 -9.18
N ILE A 181 -17.20 -1.94 -9.06
CA ILE A 181 -16.46 -2.48 -7.90
C ILE A 181 -17.01 -1.87 -6.59
N LYS A 182 -17.21 -0.55 -6.56
CA LYS A 182 -17.76 0.12 -5.37
C LYS A 182 -19.19 -0.32 -5.06
N GLN A 183 -20.02 -0.54 -6.08
CA GLN A 183 -21.40 -0.98 -5.91
C GLN A 183 -21.50 -2.43 -5.40
N THR A 184 -20.62 -3.31 -5.87
CA THR A 184 -20.60 -4.73 -5.52
C THR A 184 -19.96 -5.01 -4.15
N PHE A 185 -19.09 -4.10 -3.68
CA PHE A 185 -18.34 -4.29 -2.44
C PHE A 185 -19.25 -4.36 -1.20
N ASP A 186 -19.38 -5.56 -0.64
CA ASP A 186 -20.12 -5.81 0.60
C ASP A 186 -19.24 -6.62 1.57
N LEU A 187 -18.88 -6.00 2.70
CA LEU A 187 -18.10 -6.64 3.77
C LEU A 187 -18.77 -7.88 4.36
N LYS A 188 -20.10 -8.03 4.22
CA LYS A 188 -20.85 -9.19 4.73
C LYS A 188 -20.95 -10.33 3.71
N SER A 189 -20.41 -10.14 2.51
CA SER A 189 -20.47 -11.15 1.46
C SER A 189 -19.67 -12.40 1.82
N LYS A 190 -20.29 -13.57 1.64
CA LYS A 190 -19.60 -14.86 1.77
C LYS A 190 -18.45 -15.02 0.77
N ARG A 191 -18.40 -14.19 -0.28
CA ARG A 191 -17.30 -14.22 -1.26
C ARG A 191 -15.95 -13.83 -0.66
N PHE A 192 -15.92 -13.04 0.41
CA PHE A 192 -14.70 -12.71 1.16
C PHE A 192 -14.30 -13.78 2.20
N ASN A 193 -15.08 -14.85 2.31
CA ASN A 193 -14.86 -15.91 3.29
C ASN A 193 -15.33 -17.28 2.75
N ARG A 194 -14.84 -17.67 1.55
CA ARG A 194 -15.18 -18.98 0.95
C ARG A 194 -14.42 -20.14 1.59
N ASP A 195 -13.26 -19.85 2.17
CA ASP A 195 -12.41 -20.81 2.87
C ASP A 195 -12.75 -20.96 4.36
N ASN A 196 -13.76 -20.24 4.86
CA ASN A 196 -14.19 -20.24 6.26
C ASN A 196 -13.10 -19.77 7.25
N ILE A 197 -12.12 -18.99 6.81
CA ILE A 197 -11.10 -18.39 7.66
C ILE A 197 -11.54 -16.97 8.04
N ASP A 198 -11.76 -16.73 9.34
CA ASP A 198 -12.08 -15.40 9.86
C ASP A 198 -10.86 -14.47 9.81
N ARG A 199 -10.87 -13.56 8.84
CA ARG A 199 -9.84 -12.53 8.65
C ARG A 199 -10.16 -11.21 9.36
N SER A 200 -11.31 -11.10 10.02
CA SER A 200 -11.67 -9.91 10.82
C SER A 200 -10.77 -9.70 12.04
N ARG A 201 -9.91 -10.69 12.33
CA ARG A 201 -8.77 -10.65 13.26
C ARG A 201 -7.61 -9.77 12.79
N PHE A 202 -7.51 -9.45 11.50
CA PHE A 202 -6.46 -8.60 10.93
C PHE A 202 -6.96 -7.16 10.81
N SER A 203 -6.16 -6.19 11.23
CA SER A 203 -6.58 -4.77 11.20
C SER A 203 -6.70 -4.20 9.80
N MET A 204 -5.94 -4.72 8.83
CA MET A 204 -6.02 -4.31 7.43
C MET A 204 -7.44 -4.43 6.87
N ASP A 205 -8.13 -5.55 7.12
CA ASP A 205 -9.52 -5.74 6.68
C ASP A 205 -10.50 -4.73 7.31
N CYS A 206 -10.11 -4.10 8.42
CA CYS A 206 -10.88 -3.02 9.04
C CYS A 206 -10.62 -1.66 8.38
N TYR A 207 -9.37 -1.28 8.13
CA TYR A 207 -9.04 0.08 7.68
C TYR A 207 -8.84 0.21 6.17
N TYR A 208 -8.47 -0.83 5.42
CA TYR A 208 -8.25 -0.75 3.97
C TYR A 208 -9.48 -0.33 3.14
N PRO A 209 -10.71 -0.77 3.48
CA PRO A 209 -11.92 -0.29 2.80
C PRO A 209 -12.09 1.23 2.93
N TYR A 210 -11.72 1.79 4.09
CA TYR A 210 -11.71 3.23 4.31
C TYR A 210 -10.51 3.87 3.62
N LEU A 211 -9.31 3.31 3.77
CA LEU A 211 -8.07 3.78 3.14
C LEU A 211 -8.23 3.92 1.64
N SER A 212 -8.93 3.01 0.97
CA SER A 212 -9.16 3.02 -0.48
C SER A 212 -10.33 3.93 -0.93
N GLY A 213 -11.20 4.32 0.00
CA GLY A 213 -12.43 5.08 -0.28
C GLY A 213 -13.60 4.25 -0.81
N LEU A 214 -13.55 2.93 -0.66
CA LEU A 214 -14.72 2.05 -0.83
C LEU A 214 -15.78 2.40 0.22
N ILE A 215 -15.36 2.58 1.47
CA ILE A 215 -16.18 3.06 2.58
C ILE A 215 -15.72 4.47 2.95
N MET A 216 -16.68 5.37 3.21
CA MET A 216 -16.42 6.77 3.54
C MET A 216 -17.29 7.29 4.69
N ASP A 217 -17.93 6.40 5.44
CA ASP A 217 -18.65 6.79 6.65
C ASP A 217 -17.67 7.12 7.81
N ALA A 218 -18.20 7.67 8.90
CA ALA A 218 -17.42 8.06 10.08
C ALA A 218 -17.19 6.92 11.09
N GLY A 219 -17.46 5.66 10.72
CA GLY A 219 -17.50 4.51 11.62
C GLY A 219 -16.15 3.86 11.92
N LEU A 220 -15.08 4.24 11.22
CA LEU A 220 -13.77 3.58 11.35
C LEU A 220 -13.22 3.60 12.79
N ASN A 221 -13.40 4.69 13.53
CA ASN A 221 -12.83 4.82 14.87
C ASN A 221 -13.35 3.76 15.85
N ARG A 222 -14.65 3.44 15.81
CA ARG A 222 -15.26 2.36 16.60
C ARG A 222 -14.73 0.99 16.19
N ASN A 223 -14.58 0.78 14.89
CA ASN A 223 -14.09 -0.50 14.37
C ASN A 223 -12.60 -0.74 14.70
N LEU A 224 -11.80 0.34 14.79
CA LEU A 224 -10.40 0.29 15.18
C LEU A 224 -10.17 0.13 16.68
N GLU A 225 -11.18 0.36 17.54
CA GLU A 225 -11.03 0.31 19.00
C GLU A 225 -10.43 -1.03 19.47
N LYS A 226 -10.86 -2.14 18.85
CA LYS A 226 -10.35 -3.49 19.18
C LYS A 226 -8.88 -3.72 18.78
N PHE A 227 -8.33 -2.90 17.89
CA PHE A 227 -6.94 -2.98 17.44
C PHE A 227 -6.06 -1.89 18.06
N TYR A 228 -6.65 -0.84 18.63
CA TYR A 228 -5.90 0.27 19.19
C TYR A 228 -5.37 -0.04 20.58
N VAL A 229 -4.06 0.04 20.75
CA VAL A 229 -3.39 -0.03 22.04
C VAL A 229 -3.03 1.38 22.45
N LYS A 230 -3.65 1.85 23.55
CA LYS A 230 -3.48 3.20 24.08
C LYS A 230 -1.98 3.52 24.24
N ASP A 231 -1.62 4.74 23.82
CA ASP A 231 -0.26 5.29 23.88
C ASP A 231 0.79 4.58 23.01
N LEU A 232 0.41 3.55 22.25
CA LEU A 232 1.31 2.78 21.37
C LEU A 232 0.94 2.88 19.89
N GLY A 233 -0.20 2.32 19.46
CA GLY A 233 -0.52 2.21 18.03
C GLY A 233 -1.62 1.20 17.73
N ILE A 234 -1.63 0.72 16.49
CA ILE A 234 -2.57 -0.28 15.97
C ILE A 234 -1.88 -1.64 15.91
N LYS A 235 -2.59 -2.69 16.33
CA LYS A 235 -2.18 -4.08 16.17
C LYS A 235 -2.35 -4.54 14.72
N CYS A 236 -1.45 -5.40 14.25
CA CYS A 236 -1.67 -6.15 13.00
C CYS A 236 -2.75 -7.24 13.19
N VAL A 237 -2.68 -7.97 14.31
CA VAL A 237 -3.58 -9.08 14.65
C VAL A 237 -4.17 -8.85 16.04
N ILE A 238 -5.49 -9.04 16.21
CA ILE A 238 -6.23 -8.63 17.42
C ILE A 238 -5.70 -9.28 18.71
N GLU A 239 -5.43 -10.59 18.71
CA GLU A 239 -4.97 -11.33 19.89
C GLU A 239 -3.50 -11.10 20.21
N GLU A 240 -2.73 -10.60 19.25
CA GLU A 240 -1.29 -10.56 19.38
C GLU A 240 -0.83 -9.35 20.21
N PRO A 241 0.20 -9.49 21.08
CA PRO A 241 0.59 -8.42 21.99
C PRO A 241 1.59 -7.42 21.39
N TRP A 242 1.50 -7.15 20.09
CA TRP A 242 2.35 -6.16 19.43
C TRP A 242 1.54 -5.15 18.62
N VAL A 243 2.03 -3.91 18.58
CA VAL A 243 1.61 -2.93 17.58
C VAL A 243 2.64 -2.88 16.47
N THR A 244 2.19 -2.53 15.27
CA THR A 244 3.06 -2.36 14.11
C THR A 244 2.94 -0.93 13.58
N ILE A 245 4.08 -0.37 13.21
CA ILE A 245 4.15 1.05 12.86
C ILE A 245 3.53 1.31 11.48
N ALA A 246 3.63 0.36 10.56
CA ALA A 246 3.01 0.45 9.25
C ALA A 246 1.48 0.41 9.32
N GLU A 247 0.87 -0.57 9.99
CA GLU A 247 -0.59 -0.66 10.17
C GLU A 247 -1.12 0.57 10.92
N SER A 248 -0.37 1.10 11.88
CA SER A 248 -0.69 2.37 12.52
C SER A 248 -0.70 3.53 11.52
N SER A 249 0.30 3.60 10.64
CA SER A 249 0.45 4.64 9.62
C SER A 249 -0.64 4.57 8.54
N GLU A 250 -1.00 3.38 8.10
CA GLU A 250 -2.09 3.19 7.14
C GLU A 250 -3.46 3.47 7.77
N ALA A 251 -3.67 3.07 9.03
CA ALA A 251 -4.88 3.43 9.77
C ALA A 251 -5.03 4.96 9.93
N ILE A 252 -3.93 5.71 10.09
CA ILE A 252 -3.94 7.19 10.08
C ILE A 252 -4.48 7.72 8.75
N ILE A 253 -4.02 7.17 7.62
CA ILE A 253 -4.48 7.56 6.27
C ILE A 253 -5.98 7.23 6.12
N ALA A 254 -6.42 6.07 6.60
CA ALA A 254 -7.81 5.67 6.59
C ALA A 254 -8.69 6.60 7.47
N LEU A 255 -8.21 7.00 8.64
CA LEU A 255 -8.90 7.95 9.54
C LEU A 255 -9.00 9.36 8.95
N LEU A 256 -7.97 9.81 8.24
CA LEU A 256 -8.04 11.06 7.48
C LEU A 256 -9.14 11.04 6.43
N ARG A 257 -9.30 9.89 5.76
CA ARG A 257 -10.32 9.68 4.73
C ARG A 257 -11.74 9.56 5.31
N SER A 258 -11.90 8.99 6.50
CA SER A 258 -13.19 8.96 7.22
C SER A 258 -13.51 10.25 7.99
N GLY A 259 -12.58 11.21 8.01
CA GLY A 259 -12.75 12.53 8.62
C GLY A 259 -12.36 12.63 10.10
N ASP A 260 -11.88 11.55 10.73
CA ASP A 260 -11.43 11.56 12.13
C ASP A 260 -9.95 11.99 12.25
N LYS A 261 -9.69 13.26 11.90
CA LYS A 261 -8.35 13.84 11.93
C LYS A 261 -7.77 13.90 13.35
N ALA A 262 -8.61 14.03 14.37
CA ALA A 262 -8.16 14.08 15.76
C ALA A 262 -7.57 12.73 16.21
N PHE A 263 -8.26 11.62 15.90
CA PHE A 263 -7.72 10.31 16.24
C PHE A 263 -6.48 9.97 15.40
N ALA A 264 -6.46 10.36 14.12
CA ALA A 264 -5.28 10.25 13.27
C ALA A 264 -4.04 10.94 13.88
N HIS A 265 -4.18 12.17 14.40
CA HIS A 265 -3.09 12.86 15.11
C HIS A 265 -2.63 12.09 16.35
N LYS A 266 -3.58 11.62 17.16
CA LYS A 266 -3.27 10.87 18.37
C LYS A 266 -2.50 9.59 18.09
N ILE A 267 -2.86 8.83 17.05
CA ILE A 267 -2.11 7.62 16.67
C ILE A 267 -0.70 8.00 16.20
N PHE A 268 -0.58 9.06 15.40
CA PHE A 268 0.73 9.53 14.93
C PHE A 268 1.66 9.90 16.09
N GLU A 269 1.16 10.65 17.07
CA GLU A 269 1.90 11.00 18.29
C GLU A 269 2.33 9.78 19.11
N ASN A 270 1.56 8.69 19.09
CA ASN A 270 1.92 7.46 19.79
C ASN A 270 3.08 6.74 19.09
N ILE A 271 2.99 6.53 17.77
CA ILE A 271 4.06 5.84 17.04
C ILE A 271 5.36 6.66 17.00
N LEU A 272 5.28 7.99 17.05
CA LEU A 272 6.47 8.85 17.19
C LEU A 272 7.30 8.52 18.45
N LYS A 273 6.68 8.08 19.54
CA LYS A 273 7.38 7.69 20.78
C LYS A 273 8.18 6.40 20.63
N LEU A 274 7.87 5.58 19.61
CA LEU A 274 8.56 4.33 19.31
C LEU A 274 9.70 4.51 18.30
N ARG A 275 9.94 5.73 17.84
CA ARG A 275 11.05 6.08 16.95
C ARG A 275 12.39 5.83 17.64
N GLY A 276 13.30 5.15 16.96
CA GLY A 276 14.67 4.92 17.42
C GLY A 276 15.50 6.20 17.46
N THR A 277 16.61 6.16 18.19
CA THR A 277 17.56 7.29 18.30
C THR A 277 18.26 7.62 16.99
N ASP A 278 18.28 6.68 16.05
CA ASP A 278 18.77 6.85 14.67
C ASP A 278 17.72 7.46 13.73
N GLY A 279 16.56 7.84 14.27
CA GLY A 279 15.47 8.45 13.50
C GLY A 279 14.65 7.44 12.69
N LEU A 280 14.93 6.14 12.79
CA LEU A 280 14.19 5.10 12.09
C LEU A 280 13.10 4.49 12.98
N PHE A 281 12.07 3.95 12.35
CA PHE A 281 11.01 3.24 13.04
C PHE A 281 11.26 1.73 13.00
N PRO A 282 11.08 1.02 14.12
CA PRO A 282 11.04 -0.43 14.13
C PRO A 282 9.78 -0.92 13.41
N THR A 283 9.82 -2.13 12.88
CA THR A 283 8.66 -2.77 12.23
C THR A 283 7.50 -2.92 13.22
N GLY A 284 7.80 -3.40 14.43
CA GLY A 284 6.81 -3.58 15.49
C GLY A 284 7.37 -3.41 16.89
N TYR A 285 6.44 -3.28 17.84
CA TYR A 285 6.72 -3.18 19.27
C TYR A 285 5.85 -4.16 20.04
N GLN A 286 6.51 -5.17 20.62
CA GLN A 286 5.91 -6.20 21.47
C GLN A 286 5.85 -5.70 22.91
N TYR A 287 4.66 -5.23 23.32
CA TYR A 287 4.50 -4.44 24.53
C TYR A 287 4.40 -5.27 25.83
N GLN A 288 4.14 -6.58 25.75
CA GLN A 288 4.23 -7.45 26.93
C GLN A 288 5.68 -7.69 27.34
N GLN A 289 6.56 -7.91 26.36
CA GLN A 289 7.99 -8.13 26.59
C GLN A 289 8.80 -6.82 26.57
N LYS A 290 8.19 -5.72 26.12
CA LYS A 290 8.81 -4.38 25.98
C LYS A 290 10.02 -4.40 25.05
N ILE A 291 9.92 -5.14 23.95
CA ILE A 291 10.98 -5.25 22.93
C ILE A 291 10.46 -4.76 21.58
N PHE A 292 11.37 -4.28 20.73
CA PHE A 292 11.09 -4.15 19.31
C PHE A 292 11.13 -5.54 18.68
N TRP A 293 10.06 -5.88 17.96
CA TRP A 293 9.93 -7.19 17.34
C TRP A 293 9.10 -7.08 16.04
N PRO A 294 9.56 -7.67 14.93
CA PRO A 294 10.89 -8.27 14.76
C PRO A 294 12.04 -7.26 14.98
N ASP A 295 13.26 -7.74 15.19
CA ASP A 295 14.46 -6.90 15.21
C ASP A 295 14.78 -6.46 13.77
N GLU A 296 13.98 -5.52 13.31
CA GLU A 296 13.92 -5.04 11.94
C GLU A 296 13.40 -3.60 11.95
N LYS A 297 13.91 -2.81 11.01
CA LYS A 297 13.46 -1.45 10.74
C LYS A 297 13.07 -1.40 9.28
N SER A 298 12.02 -2.12 8.88
CA SER A 298 11.77 -2.36 7.47
C SER A 298 11.65 -1.06 6.68
N THR A 299 12.18 -1.03 5.46
CA THR A 299 12.08 0.13 4.56
C THR A 299 10.64 0.55 4.32
N TRP A 300 9.74 -0.41 4.10
CA TRP A 300 8.30 -0.16 3.90
C TRP A 300 7.61 0.39 5.14
N THR A 301 7.97 -0.04 6.35
CA THR A 301 7.47 0.58 7.58
C THR A 301 7.86 2.06 7.65
N ASN A 302 9.12 2.36 7.30
CA ASN A 302 9.62 3.73 7.28
C ASN A 302 9.00 4.55 6.14
N ALA A 303 8.65 3.93 5.02
CA ALA A 303 7.89 4.54 3.93
C ALA A 303 6.44 4.86 4.36
N ALA A 304 5.75 3.93 5.00
CA ALA A 304 4.38 4.11 5.49
C ALA A 304 4.28 5.31 6.46
N VAL A 305 5.25 5.47 7.36
CA VAL A 305 5.33 6.65 8.25
C VAL A 305 5.46 7.94 7.46
N VAL A 306 6.32 7.98 6.44
CA VAL A 306 6.50 9.15 5.58
C VAL A 306 5.20 9.51 4.86
N ILE A 307 4.51 8.51 4.32
CA ILE A 307 3.25 8.70 3.58
C ILE A 307 2.16 9.20 4.52
N ALA A 308 2.02 8.60 5.70
CA ALA A 308 1.09 9.05 6.73
C ALA A 308 1.40 10.48 7.21
N ALA A 309 2.68 10.82 7.38
CA ALA A 309 3.10 12.17 7.77
C ALA A 309 2.77 13.22 6.70
N ASP A 310 3.03 12.93 5.41
CA ASP A 310 2.65 13.83 4.31
C ASP A 310 1.13 13.96 4.19
N ALA A 311 0.38 12.88 4.39
CA ALA A 311 -1.09 12.91 4.39
C ALA A 311 -1.65 13.74 5.56
N LEU A 312 -1.10 13.58 6.77
CA LEU A 312 -1.62 14.18 7.99
C LEU A 312 -1.26 15.66 8.16
N PHE A 313 0.00 15.99 7.86
CA PHE A 313 0.59 17.32 8.09
C PHE A 313 0.82 18.12 6.83
N ASP A 314 0.49 17.56 5.66
CA ASP A 314 0.70 18.19 4.35
C ASP A 314 2.14 18.67 4.12
N LEU A 315 3.12 17.78 4.38
CA LEU A 315 4.55 18.11 4.36
C LEU A 315 5.03 18.73 3.03
N THR A 316 4.37 18.39 1.92
CA THR A 316 4.75 18.82 0.56
C THR A 316 3.82 19.86 -0.07
N SER A 317 2.62 20.09 0.49
CA SER A 317 1.54 20.85 -0.16
C SER A 317 1.20 20.38 -1.58
N LYS A 318 1.49 19.10 -1.88
CA LYS A 318 1.11 18.42 -3.12
C LYS A 318 -0.10 17.54 -2.91
N LYS A 319 -0.77 17.16 -4.00
CA LYS A 319 -1.79 16.11 -3.95
C LYS A 319 -1.16 14.78 -3.53
N LYS A 320 -1.93 13.94 -2.84
CA LYS A 320 -1.50 12.62 -2.36
C LYS A 320 -2.24 11.56 -3.15
N ALA A 321 -1.52 10.71 -3.88
CA ALA A 321 -2.11 9.65 -4.70
C ALA A 321 -2.93 8.68 -3.85
N ILE A 322 -2.44 8.33 -2.65
CA ILE A 322 -3.14 7.47 -1.70
C ILE A 322 -4.49 8.06 -1.25
N LEU A 323 -4.65 9.39 -1.33
CA LEU A 323 -5.87 10.11 -0.95
C LEU A 323 -6.75 10.54 -2.14
N ILE A 324 -6.58 9.94 -3.34
CA ILE A 324 -7.45 10.20 -4.49
C ILE A 324 -8.86 9.65 -4.39
#